data_AF-A0A0D0IMW7-F1
#
_entry.id   AF-A0A0D0IMW7-F1
#
_cell.length_a   1.000
_cell.length_b   1.000
_cell.length_c   1.000
_cell.angle_alpha   90.00
_cell.angle_beta   90.00
_cell.angle_gamma   90.00
#
_symmetry.space_group_name_H-M   'P 1'
#
loop_
_entity.id
_entity.type
_entity.pdbx_description
1 polymer ?
#
loop_
_entity_poly.entity_id
_entity_poly.type
_entity_poly.pdbx_seq_one_letter_code
_entity_poly.pdbx_strand_id
1 'polypeptide(L)'
;MKYILIHDLPYQEEEIGITEFYDENDLDTEADIYDRETFGILLAEYVTGLYLLDDTFIEPVLDNINIPNNVYSTNIFAIHYVAKHILGIKDLDKRLKSGDIELVRELGEVTIGGKEKYFYSFATKYCSHHNPIAFPIYDSYVEQVLLYFNKVDKFSAFKRKDLKNYRKFKEVLIDFQRFYKLERFNLKELDLYLWLLGKEIFPKSKN
;
A
#
# COMPACT_ATOMS: atom_id res chain seq x y z
N MET A 1 -8.34 33.52 11.30
CA MET A 1 -7.19 32.60 11.19
C MET A 1 -6.93 32.01 12.56
N LYS A 2 -7.21 30.72 12.75
CA LYS A 2 -6.84 29.97 13.94
C LYS A 2 -5.90 28.85 13.50
N TYR A 3 -4.65 28.95 13.90
CA TYR A 3 -3.70 27.85 13.83
C TYR A 3 -4.04 26.87 14.95
N ILE A 4 -4.21 25.59 14.62
CA ILE A 4 -4.23 24.53 15.63
C ILE A 4 -2.78 24.10 15.83
N LEU A 5 -2.26 24.42 17.01
CA LEU A 5 -0.96 24.00 17.53
C LEU A 5 -0.98 22.48 17.76
N ILE A 6 0.12 21.82 17.39
CA ILE A 6 0.35 20.37 17.50
C ILE A 6 0.54 19.91 18.97
N HIS A 7 0.10 20.70 19.96
CA HIS A 7 0.41 20.48 21.38
C HIS A 7 -0.77 20.01 22.26
N ASP A 8 -1.96 19.78 21.71
CA ASP A 8 -3.14 19.39 22.49
C ASP A 8 -3.61 17.93 22.30
N LEU A 9 -2.74 17.02 21.84
CA LEU A 9 -3.03 15.58 21.93
C LEU A 9 -2.47 15.02 23.24
N PRO A 10 -3.29 14.39 24.09
CA PRO A 10 -2.80 13.79 25.33
C PRO A 10 -1.82 12.67 25.02
N TYR A 11 -0.62 12.80 25.59
CA TYR A 11 0.30 11.71 25.82
C TYR A 11 -0.37 10.70 26.77
N GLN A 12 -0.72 9.52 26.24
CA GLN A 12 -0.95 8.32 27.03
C GLN A 12 -0.18 7.21 26.31
N GLU A 13 0.96 6.86 26.89
CA GLU A 13 1.61 5.56 26.69
C GLU A 13 0.62 4.49 27.16
N GLU A 14 0.22 3.60 26.26
CA GLU A 14 -0.12 2.23 26.64
C GLU A 14 0.72 1.31 25.76
N GLU A 15 1.79 0.83 26.41
CA GLU A 15 2.68 -0.22 26.00
C GLU A 15 1.86 -1.50 25.81
N ILE A 16 1.40 -1.77 24.59
CA ILE A 16 0.98 -3.12 24.23
C ILE A 16 2.26 -3.84 23.81
N GLY A 17 2.88 -4.50 24.80
CA GLY A 17 4.06 -5.31 24.61
C GLY A 17 3.86 -6.28 23.44
N ILE A 18 4.62 -6.06 22.37
CA ILE A 18 4.88 -7.10 21.39
C ILE A 18 5.90 -8.00 22.09
N THR A 19 5.42 -8.94 22.89
CA THR A 19 6.25 -10.02 23.40
C THR A 19 6.85 -10.73 22.18
N GLU A 20 8.18 -10.74 22.13
CA GLU A 20 8.98 -11.44 21.14
C GLU A 20 8.45 -12.87 20.96
N PHE A 21 8.02 -13.20 19.75
CA PHE A 21 7.87 -14.59 19.32
C PHE A 21 8.84 -14.85 18.18
N TYR A 22 10.14 -14.84 18.49
CA TYR A 22 11.15 -15.54 17.71
C TYR A 22 12.26 -16.00 18.65
N ASP A 23 12.02 -17.11 19.33
CA ASP A 23 13.11 -17.91 19.89
C ASP A 23 13.72 -18.70 18.71
N GLU A 24 14.93 -18.32 18.29
CA GLU A 24 15.66 -18.98 17.19
C GLU A 24 16.12 -20.41 17.53
N ASN A 25 15.81 -20.95 18.73
CA ASN A 25 16.24 -22.28 19.15
C ASN A 25 15.13 -23.34 19.29
N ASP A 26 13.88 -23.04 18.91
CA ASP A 26 12.78 -24.01 18.97
C ASP A 26 12.36 -24.53 17.57
N LEU A 27 13.34 -24.67 16.67
CA LEU A 27 13.21 -25.46 15.46
C LEU A 27 13.34 -26.96 15.80
N ASP A 28 12.43 -27.49 16.60
CA ASP A 28 12.24 -28.94 16.68
C ASP A 28 10.84 -29.27 17.22
N THR A 29 9.87 -29.31 16.31
CA THR A 29 8.86 -30.38 16.09
C THR A 29 7.55 -29.80 15.56
N GLU A 30 7.03 -30.48 14.55
CA GLU A 30 5.75 -30.24 13.86
C GLU A 30 5.69 -29.10 12.83
N ALA A 31 6.00 -29.50 11.61
CA ALA A 31 5.67 -28.80 10.39
C ALA A 31 4.14 -28.67 10.23
N ASP A 32 3.55 -27.59 10.73
CA ASP A 32 2.25 -27.10 10.25
C ASP A 32 2.43 -26.44 8.88
N ILE A 33 2.68 -27.31 7.90
CA ILE A 33 2.63 -26.99 6.48
C ILE A 33 1.17 -26.73 6.17
N TYR A 34 0.75 -25.47 6.15
CA TYR A 34 -0.43 -25.08 5.39
C TYR A 34 -0.30 -25.71 4.01
N ASP A 35 -1.22 -26.59 3.64
CA ASP A 35 -1.23 -27.13 2.29
C ASP A 35 -1.39 -25.97 1.29
N ARG A 36 -0.93 -26.19 0.05
CA ARG A 36 -0.89 -25.13 -0.97
C ARG A 36 -2.26 -24.50 -1.23
N GLU A 37 -3.34 -25.24 -1.04
CA GLU A 37 -4.71 -24.76 -1.22
C GLU A 37 -5.10 -23.84 -0.06
N THR A 38 -4.84 -24.24 1.18
CA THR A 38 -5.06 -23.42 2.38
C THR A 38 -4.23 -22.13 2.38
N PHE A 39 -2.95 -22.20 1.99
CA PHE A 39 -2.13 -20.99 1.81
C PHE A 39 -2.69 -20.08 0.70
N GLY A 40 -3.21 -20.68 -0.39
CA GLY A 40 -3.85 -19.95 -1.48
C GLY A 40 -5.11 -19.21 -1.05
N ILE A 41 -5.92 -19.80 -0.17
CA ILE A 41 -7.12 -19.18 0.40
C ILE A 41 -6.74 -18.00 1.30
N LEU A 42 -5.82 -18.21 2.25
CA LEU A 42 -5.35 -17.15 3.15
C LEU A 42 -4.71 -15.99 2.39
N LEU A 43 -3.91 -16.28 1.35
CA LEU A 43 -3.36 -15.25 0.48
C LEU A 43 -4.45 -14.52 -0.31
N ALA A 44 -5.48 -15.23 -0.79
CA ALA A 44 -6.61 -14.61 -1.47
C ALA A 44 -7.40 -13.69 -0.54
N GLU A 45 -7.62 -14.07 0.71
CA GLU A 45 -8.25 -13.23 1.73
C GLU A 45 -7.40 -11.98 2.02
N TYR A 46 -6.10 -12.16 2.21
CA TYR A 46 -5.15 -11.06 2.42
C TYR A 46 -5.12 -10.08 1.23
N VAL A 47 -5.02 -10.61 0.00
CA VAL A 47 -5.09 -9.82 -1.24
C VAL A 47 -6.43 -9.10 -1.35
N THR A 48 -7.53 -9.77 -0.98
CA THR A 48 -8.86 -9.16 -0.96
C THR A 48 -8.91 -8.01 0.03
N GLY A 49 -8.36 -8.18 1.23
CA GLY A 49 -8.22 -7.10 2.21
C GLY A 49 -7.46 -5.90 1.64
N LEU A 50 -6.28 -6.12 1.06
CA LEU A 50 -5.49 -5.07 0.40
C LEU A 50 -6.21 -4.41 -0.78
N TYR A 51 -7.00 -5.18 -1.53
CA TYR A 51 -7.78 -4.70 -2.66
C TYR A 51 -8.99 -3.87 -2.21
N LEU A 52 -9.66 -4.26 -1.12
CA LEU A 52 -10.79 -3.52 -0.54
C LEU A 52 -10.35 -2.23 0.19
N LEU A 53 -9.10 -2.18 0.65
CA LEU A 53 -8.46 -0.94 1.14
C LEU A 53 -8.28 0.13 0.05
N ASP A 54 -8.61 -0.16 -1.23
CA ASP A 54 -8.54 0.81 -2.33
C ASP A 54 -9.68 1.86 -2.29
N ASP A 55 -10.73 1.67 -1.47
CA ASP A 55 -11.84 2.65 -1.34
C ASP A 55 -12.18 3.14 0.08
N THR A 56 -11.72 2.45 1.13
CA THR A 56 -11.99 2.83 2.53
C THR A 56 -10.82 2.47 3.43
N PHE A 57 -10.61 3.28 4.46
CA PHE A 57 -9.39 3.44 5.26
C PHE A 57 -8.90 2.18 6.00
N ILE A 58 -7.63 2.24 6.40
CA ILE A 58 -6.91 1.33 7.29
C ILE A 58 -7.42 1.51 8.73
N GLU A 59 -8.19 0.54 9.23
CA GLU A 59 -8.26 0.01 10.61
C GLU A 59 -9.45 -0.99 10.73
N PRO A 60 -9.44 -1.91 11.70
CA PRO A 60 -8.97 -3.30 11.59
C PRO A 60 -9.93 -4.20 10.77
N VAL A 61 -9.52 -4.66 9.59
CA VAL A 61 -10.26 -5.72 8.85
C VAL A 61 -9.74 -7.12 9.20
N LEU A 62 -8.95 -7.27 10.26
CA LEU A 62 -8.55 -8.59 10.76
C LEU A 62 -9.55 -9.17 11.78
N ASP A 63 -10.48 -8.39 12.33
CA ASP A 63 -11.37 -8.88 13.40
C ASP A 63 -12.79 -9.25 12.95
N ASN A 64 -13.22 -8.94 11.72
CA ASN A 64 -14.55 -9.35 11.23
C ASN A 64 -14.58 -9.45 9.70
N ILE A 65 -13.99 -10.51 9.13
CA ILE A 65 -14.15 -10.82 7.71
C ILE A 65 -15.57 -11.38 7.49
N ASN A 66 -16.54 -10.47 7.38
CA ASN A 66 -17.82 -10.77 6.73
C ASN A 66 -17.81 -10.05 5.38
N ILE A 67 -17.03 -10.59 4.44
CA ILE A 67 -16.97 -10.06 3.07
C ILE A 67 -18.40 -10.18 2.50
N PRO A 68 -18.97 -9.14 1.86
CA PRO A 68 -20.32 -9.20 1.31
C PRO A 68 -20.39 -10.15 0.10
N ASN A 69 -21.46 -10.95 0.00
CA ASN A 69 -21.73 -11.90 -1.09
C ASN A 69 -21.65 -11.33 -2.53
N ASN A 70 -21.72 -10.01 -2.72
CA ASN A 70 -21.56 -9.38 -4.05
C ASN A 70 -20.10 -9.23 -4.49
N VAL A 71 -19.13 -9.34 -3.57
CA VAL A 71 -17.68 -9.35 -3.86
C VAL A 71 -17.28 -10.72 -4.43
N TYR A 72 -17.96 -11.79 -4.00
CA TYR A 72 -17.68 -13.17 -4.37
C TYR A 72 -17.99 -13.51 -5.83
N SER A 73 -19.03 -12.91 -6.44
CA SER A 73 -19.53 -13.36 -7.75
C SER A 73 -18.76 -12.79 -8.95
N THR A 74 -17.99 -11.71 -8.79
CA THR A 74 -17.34 -11.02 -9.93
C THR A 74 -15.84 -10.75 -9.79
N ASN A 75 -15.27 -10.82 -8.57
CA ASN A 75 -13.84 -10.52 -8.34
C ASN A 75 -12.99 -11.70 -7.83
N ILE A 76 -13.58 -12.81 -7.38
CA ILE A 76 -12.82 -13.96 -6.85
C ILE A 76 -11.83 -14.53 -7.86
N PHE A 77 -12.20 -14.63 -9.14
CA PHE A 77 -11.29 -15.13 -10.16
C PHE A 77 -10.08 -14.21 -10.33
N ALA A 78 -10.30 -12.89 -10.36
CA ALA A 78 -9.21 -11.92 -10.47
C ALA A 78 -8.28 -12.00 -9.25
N ILE A 79 -8.83 -12.11 -8.04
CA ILE A 79 -8.08 -12.28 -6.79
C ILE A 79 -7.24 -13.57 -6.85
N HIS A 80 -7.82 -14.69 -7.28
CA HIS A 80 -7.09 -15.95 -7.42
C HIS A 80 -5.93 -15.86 -8.41
N TYR A 81 -6.11 -15.21 -9.57
CA TYR A 81 -5.01 -14.98 -10.52
C TYR A 81 -3.91 -14.10 -9.93
N VAL A 82 -4.26 -13.05 -9.17
CA VAL A 82 -3.30 -12.18 -8.49
C VAL A 82 -2.54 -12.94 -7.39
N ALA A 83 -3.23 -13.71 -6.56
CA ALA A 83 -2.59 -14.52 -5.51
C ALA A 83 -1.63 -15.57 -6.10
N LYS A 84 -2.06 -16.29 -7.15
CA LYS A 84 -1.20 -17.24 -7.86
C LYS A 84 0.01 -16.56 -8.51
N HIS A 85 -0.17 -15.35 -9.02
CA HIS A 85 0.91 -14.55 -9.59
C HIS A 85 1.95 -14.18 -8.54
N ILE A 86 1.51 -13.64 -7.39
CA ILE A 86 2.39 -13.30 -6.25
C ILE A 86 3.21 -14.52 -5.80
N LEU A 87 2.55 -15.67 -5.66
CA LEU A 87 3.20 -16.95 -5.32
C LEU A 87 4.27 -17.39 -6.34
N GLY A 88 4.18 -16.94 -7.58
CA GLY A 88 5.15 -17.23 -8.63
C GLY A 88 6.36 -16.31 -8.64
N ILE A 89 6.36 -15.23 -7.85
CA ILE A 89 7.45 -14.25 -7.85
C ILE A 89 8.67 -14.82 -7.12
N LYS A 90 9.81 -14.80 -7.80
CA LYS A 90 11.07 -15.26 -7.25
C LYS A 90 11.62 -14.27 -6.22
N ASP A 91 12.11 -14.81 -5.10
CA ASP A 91 12.78 -14.07 -4.03
C ASP A 91 11.92 -12.93 -3.43
N LEU A 92 10.59 -13.10 -3.41
CA LEU A 92 9.62 -12.07 -3.03
C LEU A 92 9.98 -11.38 -1.70
N ASP A 93 10.14 -12.13 -0.61
CA ASP A 93 10.43 -11.56 0.72
C ASP A 93 11.73 -10.78 0.75
N LYS A 94 12.77 -11.29 0.09
CA LYS A 94 14.08 -10.63 0.00
C LYS A 94 13.94 -9.29 -0.75
N ARG A 95 13.16 -9.26 -1.83
CA ARG A 95 12.93 -8.06 -2.66
C ARG A 95 12.05 -7.03 -1.96
N LEU A 96 11.05 -7.47 -1.19
CA LEU A 96 10.26 -6.60 -0.31
C LEU A 96 11.15 -5.97 0.77
N LYS A 97 11.98 -6.76 1.45
CA LYS A 97 12.90 -6.26 2.49
C LYS A 97 13.94 -5.30 1.94
N SER A 98 14.49 -5.57 0.74
CA SER A 98 15.51 -4.71 0.13
C SER A 98 14.98 -3.43 -0.52
N GLY A 99 13.65 -3.29 -0.67
CA GLY A 99 13.07 -2.13 -1.31
C GLY A 99 13.22 -2.13 -2.84
N ASP A 100 13.25 -3.32 -3.46
CA ASP A 100 13.37 -3.45 -4.92
C ASP A 100 12.16 -2.84 -5.64
N ILE A 101 12.35 -1.67 -6.22
CA ILE A 101 11.29 -0.91 -6.90
C ILE A 101 10.77 -1.57 -8.18
N GLU A 102 11.52 -2.49 -8.81
CA GLU A 102 11.02 -3.22 -9.98
C GLU A 102 9.94 -4.25 -9.58
N LEU A 103 9.94 -4.70 -8.32
CA LEU A 103 8.94 -5.61 -7.78
C LEU A 103 7.51 -5.05 -7.89
N VAL A 104 7.34 -3.74 -7.76
CA VAL A 104 6.00 -3.10 -7.87
C VAL A 104 5.39 -3.33 -9.24
N ARG A 105 6.20 -3.22 -10.30
CA ARG A 105 5.72 -3.47 -11.67
C ARG A 105 5.40 -4.95 -11.85
N GLU A 106 6.32 -5.82 -11.43
CA GLU A 106 6.15 -7.26 -11.53
C GLU A 106 4.90 -7.75 -10.77
N LEU A 107 4.66 -7.29 -9.54
CA LEU A 107 3.45 -7.61 -8.77
C LEU A 107 2.16 -7.16 -9.45
N GLY A 108 2.19 -5.98 -10.07
CA GLY A 108 0.98 -5.38 -10.65
C GLY A 108 0.61 -5.94 -12.02
N GLU A 109 1.59 -6.42 -12.81
CA GLU A 109 1.38 -6.93 -14.17
C GLU A 109 0.91 -8.40 -14.13
N VAL A 110 -0.42 -8.58 -14.09
CA VAL A 110 -1.06 -9.89 -13.96
C VAL A 110 -1.83 -10.25 -15.23
N THR A 111 -1.67 -11.48 -15.71
CA THR A 111 -2.46 -12.01 -16.83
C THR A 111 -3.72 -12.71 -16.34
N ILE A 112 -4.89 -12.19 -16.73
CA ILE A 112 -6.20 -12.73 -16.36
C ILE A 112 -6.95 -13.07 -17.65
N GLY A 113 -7.27 -14.36 -17.83
CA GLY A 113 -7.99 -14.83 -19.02
C GLY A 113 -7.30 -14.49 -20.34
N GLY A 114 -5.96 -14.54 -20.37
CA GLY A 114 -5.14 -14.22 -21.54
C GLY A 114 -4.97 -12.72 -21.84
N LYS A 115 -5.46 -11.84 -20.95
CA LYS A 115 -5.27 -10.39 -21.05
C LYS A 115 -4.37 -9.88 -19.94
N GLU A 116 -3.36 -9.11 -20.29
CA GLU A 116 -2.53 -8.40 -19.32
C GLU A 116 -3.35 -7.27 -18.67
N LYS A 117 -3.29 -7.19 -17.35
CA LYS A 117 -3.84 -6.11 -16.54
C LYS A 117 -2.76 -5.57 -15.63
N TYR A 118 -2.78 -4.27 -15.39
CA TYR A 118 -1.86 -3.63 -14.47
C TYR A 118 -2.57 -3.10 -13.22
N PHE A 119 -2.45 -3.82 -12.11
CA PHE A 119 -3.01 -3.49 -10.80
C PHE A 119 -2.05 -2.59 -10.00
N TYR A 120 -1.76 -1.41 -10.54
CA TYR A 120 -0.71 -0.53 -10.00
C TYR A 120 -0.94 -0.11 -8.53
N SER A 121 -2.12 0.41 -8.21
CA SER A 121 -2.48 0.85 -6.85
C SER A 121 -2.26 -0.28 -5.83
N PHE A 122 -2.83 -1.45 -6.14
CA PHE A 122 -2.66 -2.67 -5.36
C PHE A 122 -1.18 -3.03 -5.15
N ALA A 123 -0.37 -3.06 -6.22
CA ALA A 123 1.03 -3.44 -6.11
C ALA A 123 1.83 -2.50 -5.19
N THR A 124 1.58 -1.18 -5.27
CA THR A 124 2.23 -0.22 -4.36
C THR A 124 1.81 -0.44 -2.90
N LYS A 125 0.53 -0.72 -2.65
CA LYS A 125 0.00 -1.02 -1.30
C LYS A 125 0.57 -2.33 -0.75
N TYR A 126 0.63 -3.39 -1.56
CA TYR A 126 1.21 -4.67 -1.19
C TYR A 126 2.68 -4.49 -0.77
N CYS A 127 3.48 -3.81 -1.59
CA CYS A 127 4.87 -3.51 -1.26
C CYS A 127 5.01 -2.66 0.01
N SER A 128 4.20 -1.60 0.14
CA SER A 128 4.22 -0.73 1.32
C SER A 128 3.81 -1.45 2.60
N HIS A 129 2.89 -2.43 2.54
CA HIS A 129 2.50 -3.18 3.73
C HIS A 129 3.68 -3.95 4.32
N HIS A 130 4.55 -4.49 3.46
CA HIS A 130 5.72 -5.26 3.89
C HIS A 130 6.94 -4.38 4.17
N ASN A 131 7.09 -3.25 3.49
CA ASN A 131 8.19 -2.31 3.71
C ASN A 131 7.74 -0.86 3.43
N PRO A 132 7.08 -0.21 4.41
CA PRO A 132 6.45 1.08 4.21
C PRO A 132 7.46 2.23 4.05
N ILE A 133 8.70 2.05 4.49
CA ILE A 133 9.74 3.07 4.35
C ILE A 133 10.29 3.10 2.92
N ALA A 134 10.46 1.94 2.30
CA ALA A 134 11.03 1.85 0.96
C ALA A 134 10.00 2.09 -0.15
N PHE A 135 8.73 1.73 0.09
CA PHE A 135 7.70 1.71 -0.94
C PHE A 135 6.57 2.72 -0.67
N PRO A 136 6.66 3.92 -1.26
CA PRO A 136 5.54 4.83 -1.27
C PRO A 136 4.28 4.24 -1.93
N ILE A 137 3.10 4.61 -1.42
CA ILE A 137 1.80 4.18 -1.92
C ILE A 137 1.31 5.16 -3.00
N TYR A 138 0.92 4.62 -4.15
CA TYR A 138 0.18 5.38 -5.14
C TYR A 138 -1.33 5.19 -4.92
N ASP A 139 -2.05 6.30 -4.83
CA ASP A 139 -3.51 6.31 -4.93
C ASP A 139 -4.04 7.59 -5.62
N SER A 140 -5.36 7.66 -5.79
CA SER A 140 -6.01 8.78 -6.47
C SER A 140 -5.91 10.11 -5.72
N TYR A 141 -5.85 10.12 -4.40
CA TYR A 141 -5.69 11.35 -3.61
C TYR A 141 -4.27 11.88 -3.72
N VAL A 142 -3.27 11.02 -3.55
CA VAL A 142 -1.86 11.38 -3.72
C VAL A 142 -1.62 11.95 -5.13
N GLU A 143 -2.14 11.29 -6.18
CA GLU A 143 -2.04 11.82 -7.55
C GLU A 143 -2.67 13.22 -7.68
N GLN A 144 -3.87 13.42 -7.14
CA GLN A 144 -4.57 14.71 -7.24
C GLN A 144 -3.80 15.83 -6.53
N VAL A 145 -3.28 15.57 -5.34
CA VAL A 145 -2.48 16.53 -4.57
C VAL A 145 -1.20 16.88 -5.32
N LEU A 146 -0.44 15.89 -5.80
CA LEU A 146 0.79 16.14 -6.56
C LEU A 146 0.53 16.97 -7.82
N LEU A 147 -0.55 16.67 -8.57
CA LEU A 147 -0.92 17.44 -9.75
C LEU A 147 -1.33 18.87 -9.40
N TYR A 148 -2.11 19.06 -8.33
CA TYR A 148 -2.57 20.36 -7.88
C TYR A 148 -1.39 21.26 -7.49
N PHE A 149 -0.54 20.80 -6.58
CA PHE A 149 0.62 21.58 -6.13
C PHE A 149 1.63 21.81 -7.25
N ASN A 150 1.82 20.84 -8.15
CA ASN A 150 2.74 21.06 -9.28
C ASN A 150 2.21 22.10 -10.28
N LYS A 151 0.89 22.23 -10.41
CA LYS A 151 0.29 23.28 -11.24
C LYS A 151 0.53 24.68 -10.65
N VAL A 152 0.49 24.81 -9.32
CA VAL A 152 0.66 26.09 -8.62
C VAL A 152 2.13 26.45 -8.51
N ASP A 153 2.94 25.55 -7.96
CA ASP A 153 4.29 25.84 -7.50
C ASP A 153 5.38 25.31 -8.44
N LYS A 154 5.03 24.42 -9.39
CA LYS A 154 5.95 23.80 -10.34
C LYS A 154 7.16 23.13 -9.67
N PHE A 155 6.91 22.42 -8.58
CA PHE A 155 7.96 21.81 -7.75
C PHE A 155 8.76 20.71 -8.47
N SER A 156 8.19 20.05 -9.50
CA SER A 156 8.87 18.99 -10.25
C SER A 156 8.46 18.94 -11.72
N ALA A 157 9.39 18.49 -12.57
CA ALA A 157 9.16 18.29 -13.99
C ALA A 157 8.56 16.89 -14.26
N PHE A 158 7.22 16.80 -14.27
CA PHE A 158 6.50 15.56 -14.63
C PHE A 158 5.13 15.84 -15.26
N LYS A 159 4.59 14.85 -15.97
CA LYS A 159 3.22 14.78 -16.48
C LYS A 159 2.44 13.73 -15.69
N ARG A 160 1.11 13.82 -15.68
CA ARG A 160 0.23 12.85 -14.98
C ARG A 160 0.56 11.38 -15.31
N LYS A 161 0.79 11.06 -16.58
CA LYS A 161 1.15 9.69 -17.01
C LYS A 161 2.44 9.17 -16.39
N ASP A 162 3.36 10.07 -16.02
CA ASP A 162 4.65 9.70 -15.44
C ASP A 162 4.47 9.17 -14.01
N LEU A 163 3.38 9.53 -13.33
CA LEU A 163 3.03 8.98 -12.00
C LEU A 163 2.64 7.50 -12.03
N LYS A 164 2.37 6.94 -13.22
CA LYS A 164 2.17 5.49 -13.42
C LYS A 164 3.48 4.72 -13.59
N ASN A 165 4.62 5.40 -13.68
CA ASN A 165 5.94 4.80 -13.58
C ASN A 165 6.41 4.92 -12.13
N TYR A 166 6.58 3.80 -11.43
CA TYR A 166 6.83 3.80 -9.99
C TYR A 166 8.11 4.53 -9.57
N ARG A 167 9.19 4.35 -10.36
CA ARG A 167 10.46 5.07 -10.14
C ARG A 167 10.24 6.58 -10.25
N LYS A 168 9.56 7.03 -11.31
CA LYS A 168 9.29 8.45 -11.52
C LYS A 168 8.33 9.02 -10.48
N PHE A 169 7.34 8.25 -10.05
CA PHE A 169 6.45 8.61 -8.94
C PHE A 169 7.24 8.84 -7.64
N LYS A 170 8.14 7.92 -7.28
CA LYS A 170 8.99 8.07 -6.10
C LYS A 170 9.92 9.29 -6.20
N GLU A 171 10.48 9.57 -7.37
CA GLU A 171 11.24 10.80 -7.62
C GLU A 171 10.39 12.06 -7.39
N VAL A 172 9.15 12.09 -7.88
CA VAL A 172 8.23 13.23 -7.71
C VAL A 172 7.90 13.45 -6.22
N LEU A 173 7.74 12.39 -5.43
CA LEU A 173 7.55 12.53 -3.98
C LEU A 173 8.78 13.12 -3.29
N ILE A 174 9.98 12.69 -3.68
CA ILE A 174 11.24 13.26 -3.15
C ILE A 174 11.39 14.73 -3.54
N ASP A 175 11.03 15.10 -4.78
CA ASP A 175 11.04 16.50 -5.22
C ASP A 175 10.03 17.34 -4.44
N PHE A 176 8.82 16.82 -4.21
CA PHE A 176 7.80 17.47 -3.36
C PHE A 176 8.34 17.69 -1.95
N GLN A 177 8.91 16.64 -1.35
CA GLN A 177 9.49 16.67 -0.02
C GLN A 177 10.55 17.77 0.11
N ARG A 178 11.49 17.83 -0.84
CA ARG A 178 12.57 18.84 -0.86
C ARG A 178 12.03 20.25 -1.06
N PHE A 179 11.10 20.42 -1.99
CA PHE A 179 10.55 21.73 -2.32
C PHE A 179 9.86 22.38 -1.12
N TYR A 180 9.07 21.61 -0.37
CA TYR A 180 8.36 22.09 0.83
C TYR A 180 9.16 21.93 2.13
N LYS A 181 10.45 21.57 2.06
CA LYS A 181 11.35 21.40 3.22
C LYS A 181 10.86 20.38 4.26
N LEU A 182 10.34 19.25 3.76
CA LEU A 182 9.74 18.16 4.53
C LEU A 182 10.69 16.97 4.70
N GLU A 183 12.00 17.13 4.45
CA GLU A 183 12.99 16.03 4.46
C GLU A 183 13.18 15.39 5.85
N ARG A 184 12.70 16.03 6.91
CA ARG A 184 12.67 15.45 8.26
C ARG A 184 11.69 14.28 8.40
N PHE A 185 10.68 14.20 7.53
CA PHE A 185 9.69 13.14 7.50
C PHE A 185 10.11 12.09 6.49
N ASN A 186 9.87 10.81 6.73
CA ASN A 186 10.13 9.78 5.74
C ASN A 186 9.00 9.70 4.69
N LEU A 187 9.18 8.90 3.65
CA LEU A 187 8.19 8.81 2.56
C LEU A 187 6.84 8.22 3.01
N LYS A 188 6.82 7.33 4.02
CA LYS A 188 5.56 6.81 4.59
C LYS A 188 4.74 7.95 5.21
N GLU A 189 5.39 8.80 5.99
CA GLU A 189 4.75 9.95 6.64
C GLU A 189 4.28 10.98 5.61
N LEU A 190 5.09 11.21 4.57
CA LEU A 190 4.73 12.09 3.46
C LEU A 190 3.49 11.55 2.72
N ASP A 191 3.45 10.26 2.40
CA ASP A 191 2.31 9.65 1.71
C ASP A 191 1.02 9.75 2.53
N LEU A 192 1.09 9.45 3.83
CA LEU A 192 -0.04 9.60 4.75
C LEU A 192 -0.54 11.04 4.77
N TYR A 193 0.38 12.01 4.84
CA TYR A 193 0.05 13.43 4.78
C TYR A 193 -0.65 13.80 3.46
N LEU A 194 -0.10 13.40 2.31
CA LEU A 194 -0.68 13.70 0.99
C LEU A 194 -2.07 13.07 0.84
N TRP A 195 -2.27 11.87 1.36
CA TRP A 195 -3.55 11.20 1.34
C TRP A 195 -4.60 11.91 2.22
N LEU A 196 -4.24 12.28 3.46
CA LEU A 196 -5.10 13.05 4.36
C LEU A 196 -5.49 14.41 3.75
N LEU A 197 -4.51 15.12 3.20
CA LEU A 197 -4.71 16.40 2.53
C LEU A 197 -5.61 16.25 1.29
N GLY A 198 -5.40 15.19 0.50
CA GLY A 198 -6.22 14.92 -0.67
C GLY A 198 -7.67 14.63 -0.31
N LYS A 199 -7.94 13.94 0.81
CA LYS A 199 -9.30 13.75 1.32
C LYS A 199 -9.97 15.06 1.73
N GLU A 200 -9.22 15.97 2.35
CA GLU A 200 -9.72 17.27 2.78
C GLU A 200 -10.03 18.18 1.58
N ILE A 201 -9.14 18.23 0.59
CA ILE A 201 -9.27 19.12 -0.58
C ILE A 201 -10.23 18.55 -1.64
N PHE A 202 -10.25 17.22 -1.82
CA PHE A 202 -11.00 16.53 -2.88
C PHE A 202 -11.99 15.51 -2.33
N PRO A 203 -12.91 15.87 -1.43
CA PRO A 203 -13.84 14.91 -0.83
C PRO A 203 -14.67 14.22 -1.91
N LYS A 204 -14.72 12.87 -1.88
CA LYS A 204 -15.66 12.11 -2.73
C LYS A 204 -17.09 12.55 -2.36
N SER A 205 -17.86 13.01 -3.35
CA SER A 205 -19.27 13.38 -3.15
C SER A 205 -20.02 12.16 -2.62
N LYS A 206 -20.72 12.32 -1.49
CA LYS A 206 -21.71 11.34 -1.04
C LYS A 206 -22.90 11.40 -2.01
N ASN A 207 -22.97 10.48 -2.95
CA ASN A 207 -24.21 10.19 -3.68
C ASN A 207 -25.10 9.30 -2.82
#